data_AF-A0A929J348-F1
#
_entry.id   AF-A0A929J348-F1
#
_cell.length_a   1.000
_cell.length_b   1.000
_cell.length_c   1.000
_cell.angle_alpha   90.00
_cell.angle_beta   90.00
_cell.angle_gamma   90.00
#
_symmetry.space_group_name_H-M   'P 1'
#
loop_
_entity.id
_entity.type
_entity.pdbx_description
1 polymer ?
#
loop_
_entity_poly.entity_id
_entity_poly.type
_entity_poly.pdbx_seq_one_letter_code
_entity_poly.pdbx_strand_id
1 'polypeptide(L)'
;IQLVGQAGHSSDPALGNNALEATHKVMSELLRWREELQSKHNNPLFEVPVPTMNFGHIHGGDNPNRICGSCELQIDIRPLPGMKLADLRAEMKTRLKNVLMGTGIQFKTIPLTDGFDAMDTDKNSEVVKLAEKMTRSESQIVAFGTEAPYYNDIGLQTIVMGPGSINQAHQPDEYIETKTLNPAVDVIRKMVEHYCL
;
A
#
# COMPACT_ATOMS: atom_id res chain seq x y z
N ILE A 1 1.95 -5.36 12.58
CA ILE A 1 3.16 -5.70 13.36
C ILE A 1 2.70 -5.97 14.78
N GLN A 2 2.93 -7.17 15.31
CA GLN A 2 2.57 -7.52 16.69
C GLN A 2 3.85 -7.77 17.48
N LEU A 3 3.98 -7.09 18.62
CA LEU A 3 5.12 -7.12 19.52
C LEU A 3 4.67 -7.75 20.84
N VAL A 4 5.41 -8.75 21.31
CA VAL A 4 5.16 -9.46 22.57
C VAL A 4 6.40 -9.31 23.42
N GLY A 5 6.23 -8.67 24.56
CA GLY A 5 7.25 -8.53 25.60
C GLY A 5 6.94 -9.39 26.80
N GLN A 6 7.32 -8.88 27.98
CA GLN A 6 7.12 -9.56 29.25
C GLN A 6 6.52 -8.56 30.24
N ALA A 7 5.35 -8.89 30.79
CA ALA A 7 4.71 -8.06 31.80
C ALA A 7 5.43 -8.19 33.15
N GLY A 8 5.28 -7.16 33.99
CA GLY A 8 5.86 -7.06 35.31
C GLY A 8 5.30 -5.85 36.05
N HIS A 9 5.61 -5.73 37.34
CA HIS A 9 5.22 -4.56 38.13
C HIS A 9 6.05 -3.35 37.68
N SER A 10 5.42 -2.23 37.29
CA SER A 10 6.17 -1.13 36.65
C SER A 10 7.12 -0.37 37.60
N SER A 11 7.02 -0.60 38.92
CA SER A 11 8.00 -0.08 39.89
C SER A 11 9.38 -0.73 39.80
N ASP A 12 9.49 -1.91 39.17
CA ASP A 12 10.75 -2.57 38.87
C ASP A 12 10.80 -2.97 37.39
N PRO A 13 11.30 -2.07 36.52
CA PRO A 13 11.39 -2.31 35.09
C PRO A 13 12.23 -3.54 34.70
N ALA A 14 13.13 -4.02 35.57
CA ALA A 14 13.96 -5.19 35.27
C ALA A 14 13.15 -6.51 35.24
N LEU A 15 11.91 -6.51 35.73
CA LEU A 15 11.02 -7.67 35.75
C LEU A 15 10.32 -7.94 34.41
N GLY A 16 10.50 -7.10 33.40
CA GLY A 16 9.80 -7.24 32.13
C GLY A 16 10.48 -6.58 30.94
N ASN A 17 9.89 -6.80 29.77
CA ASN A 17 10.31 -6.19 28.51
C ASN A 17 9.11 -5.41 27.96
N ASN A 18 9.19 -4.09 27.95
CA ASN A 18 8.06 -3.22 27.65
C ASN A 18 7.76 -3.16 26.13
N ALA A 19 6.62 -3.69 25.72
CA ALA A 19 6.20 -3.71 24.32
C ALA A 19 5.92 -2.31 23.75
N LEU A 20 5.54 -1.32 24.57
CA LEU A 20 5.36 0.07 24.10
C LEU A 20 6.70 0.74 23.80
N GLU A 21 7.73 0.52 24.62
CA GLU A 21 9.09 1.01 24.34
C GLU A 21 9.67 0.36 23.08
N ALA A 22 9.40 -0.94 22.89
CA ALA A 22 9.73 -1.64 21.66
C ALA A 22 9.01 -1.04 20.44
N THR A 23 7.72 -0.71 20.60
CA THR A 23 6.92 -0.07 19.54
C THR A 23 7.50 1.29 19.18
N HIS A 24 7.95 2.08 20.17
CA HIS A 24 8.62 3.36 19.92
C HIS A 24 9.89 3.21 19.07
N LYS A 25 10.73 2.21 19.39
CA LYS A 25 11.94 1.88 18.59
C LYS A 25 11.57 1.49 17.16
N VAL A 26 10.54 0.65 17.00
CA VAL A 26 10.02 0.21 15.70
C VAL A 26 9.49 1.38 14.87
N MET A 27 8.66 2.26 15.45
CA MET A 27 8.13 3.43 14.74
C MET A 27 9.24 4.37 14.29
N SER A 28 10.24 4.59 15.14
CA SER A 28 11.41 5.41 14.80
C SER A 28 12.19 4.83 13.62
N GLU A 29 12.42 3.51 13.59
CA GLU A 29 13.07 2.85 12.45
C GLU A 29 12.24 2.92 11.17
N LEU A 30 10.93 2.73 11.26
CA LEU A 30 10.03 2.81 10.11
C LEU A 30 9.94 4.22 9.54
N LEU A 31 10.02 5.27 10.37
CA LEU A 31 10.11 6.66 9.92
C LEU A 31 11.42 6.93 9.17
N ARG A 32 12.56 6.45 9.68
CA ARG A 32 13.83 6.53 8.95
C ARG A 32 13.76 5.80 7.61
N TRP A 33 13.21 4.59 7.61
CA TRP A 33 13.07 3.81 6.39
C TRP A 33 12.15 4.50 5.37
N ARG A 34 11.09 5.18 5.81
CA ARG A 34 10.25 6.00 4.94
C ARG A 34 11.05 7.10 4.25
N GLU A 35 11.87 7.85 4.99
CA GLU A 35 12.73 8.90 4.41
C GLU A 35 13.74 8.31 3.40
N GLU A 36 14.32 7.15 3.71
CA GLU A 36 15.19 6.43 2.79
C GLU A 36 14.46 6.02 1.50
N LEU A 37 13.24 5.48 1.60
CA LEU A 37 12.44 5.11 0.44
C LEU A 37 12.11 6.34 -0.42
N GLN A 38 11.72 7.44 0.21
CA GLN A 38 11.37 8.68 -0.48
C GLN A 38 12.57 9.36 -1.14
N SER A 39 13.78 9.18 -0.61
CA SER A 39 15.01 9.69 -1.25
C SER A 39 15.50 8.82 -2.41
N LYS A 40 15.25 7.50 -2.37
CA LYS A 40 15.70 6.54 -3.40
C LYS A 40 14.72 6.38 -4.56
N HIS A 41 13.43 6.61 -4.31
CA HIS A 41 12.37 6.38 -5.30
C HIS A 41 11.62 7.66 -5.58
N ASN A 42 11.62 8.05 -6.86
CA ASN A 42 10.84 9.17 -7.35
C ASN A 42 10.20 8.81 -8.69
N ASN A 43 8.91 9.09 -8.86
CA ASN A 43 8.23 9.02 -10.13
C ASN A 43 7.38 10.28 -10.34
N PRO A 44 7.82 11.24 -11.17
CA PRO A 44 7.16 12.54 -11.35
C PRO A 44 5.80 12.44 -12.06
N LEU A 45 5.42 11.24 -12.52
CA LEU A 45 4.11 11.01 -13.13
C LEU A 45 2.98 10.88 -12.09
N PHE A 46 3.30 10.69 -10.81
CA PHE A 46 2.34 10.69 -9.71
C PHE A 46 2.29 12.07 -9.04
N GLU A 47 1.11 12.51 -8.61
CA GLU A 47 0.95 13.75 -7.82
C GLU A 47 1.75 13.71 -6.51
N VAL A 48 1.76 12.55 -5.85
CA VAL A 48 2.69 12.23 -4.77
C VAL A 48 3.81 11.37 -5.38
N PRO A 49 4.96 11.96 -5.78
CA PRO A 49 5.92 11.29 -6.64
C PRO A 49 6.86 10.36 -5.88
N VAL A 50 6.53 9.97 -4.65
CA VAL A 50 7.37 9.17 -3.75
C VAL A 50 6.52 8.09 -3.07
N PRO A 51 7.10 6.95 -2.65
CA PRO A 51 6.36 5.99 -1.85
C PRO A 51 5.90 6.62 -0.52
N THR A 52 4.70 6.26 -0.09
CA THR A 52 4.15 6.72 1.20
C THR A 52 4.09 5.59 2.20
N MET A 53 4.18 5.93 3.48
CA MET A 53 3.90 5.02 4.57
C MET A 53 3.06 5.75 5.61
N ASN A 54 2.01 5.10 6.09
CA ASN A 54 1.11 5.63 7.11
C ASN A 54 1.11 4.72 8.34
N PHE A 55 1.06 5.30 9.54
CA PHE A 55 0.80 4.56 10.78
C PHE A 55 -0.69 4.66 11.09
N GLY A 56 -1.44 3.61 10.76
CA GLY A 56 -2.91 3.64 10.82
C GLY A 56 -3.49 3.26 12.17
N HIS A 57 -2.77 2.48 12.98
CA HIS A 57 -3.30 1.97 14.24
C HIS A 57 -2.18 1.60 15.21
N ILE A 58 -2.35 1.94 16.48
CA ILE A 58 -1.51 1.47 17.60
C ILE A 58 -2.41 1.08 18.77
N HIS A 59 -2.19 -0.10 19.34
CA HIS A 59 -2.93 -0.58 20.51
C HIS A 59 -2.06 -1.48 21.38
N GLY A 60 -1.93 -1.15 22.66
CA GLY A 60 -1.16 -1.95 23.60
C GLY A 60 -1.19 -1.39 25.02
N GLY A 61 -0.92 -2.27 25.98
CA GLY A 61 -1.01 -1.95 27.41
C GLY A 61 -2.44 -2.00 27.94
N ASP A 62 -2.57 -2.00 29.26
CA ASP A 62 -3.87 -2.13 29.93
C ASP A 62 -3.94 -1.41 31.30
N ASN A 63 -2.80 -1.18 31.97
CA ASN A 63 -2.73 -0.41 33.21
C ASN A 63 -1.38 0.32 33.34
N PRO A 64 -1.34 1.59 33.78
CA PRO A 64 -0.09 2.33 34.01
C PRO A 64 0.86 1.69 35.05
N ASN A 65 0.34 0.92 36.00
CA ASN A 65 1.18 0.27 37.02
C ASN A 65 1.77 -1.09 36.57
N ARG A 66 1.61 -1.46 35.29
CA ARG A 66 2.09 -2.71 34.72
C ARG A 66 2.92 -2.46 33.47
N ILE A 67 4.04 -3.17 33.37
CA ILE A 67 4.86 -3.18 32.15
C ILE A 67 4.01 -3.77 31.03
N CYS A 68 3.92 -3.06 29.90
CA CYS A 68 3.11 -3.48 28.77
C CYS A 68 3.68 -4.76 28.15
N GLY A 69 2.92 -5.87 28.25
CA GLY A 69 3.34 -7.17 27.72
C GLY A 69 3.12 -7.35 26.23
N SER A 70 2.30 -6.52 25.58
CA SER A 70 2.03 -6.65 24.14
C SER A 70 1.53 -5.35 23.51
N CYS A 71 1.93 -5.11 22.26
CA CYS A 71 1.46 -3.98 21.47
C CYS A 71 1.32 -4.38 19.99
N GLU A 72 0.28 -3.86 19.33
CA GLU A 72 0.04 -3.99 17.90
C GLU A 72 0.16 -2.63 17.22
N LEU A 73 0.91 -2.60 16.11
CA LEU A 73 1.07 -1.47 15.22
C LEU A 73 0.67 -1.89 13.80
N GLN A 74 -0.26 -1.16 13.17
CA GLN A 74 -0.62 -1.36 11.76
C GLN A 74 -0.12 -0.19 10.93
N ILE A 75 0.45 -0.52 9.76
CA ILE A 75 0.97 0.44 8.79
C ILE A 75 0.39 0.15 7.42
N ASP A 76 0.27 1.20 6.61
CA ASP A 76 0.01 1.12 5.17
C ASP A 76 1.28 1.59 4.43
N ILE A 77 1.68 0.91 3.37
CA ILE A 77 2.78 1.33 2.49
C ILE A 77 2.25 1.34 1.07
N ARG A 78 2.43 2.46 0.36
CA ARG A 78 2.07 2.59 -1.06
C ARG A 78 3.35 2.65 -1.90
N PRO A 79 3.72 1.55 -2.56
CA PRO A 79 4.89 1.51 -3.45
C PRO A 79 4.65 2.29 -4.74
N LEU A 80 5.75 2.67 -5.41
CA LEU A 80 5.75 3.10 -6.80
C LEU A 80 6.03 1.90 -7.74
N PRO A 81 5.74 2.02 -9.05
CA PRO A 81 6.20 1.05 -10.05
C PRO A 81 7.67 0.64 -9.88
N GLY A 82 7.93 -0.66 -10.00
CA GLY A 82 9.25 -1.24 -9.81
C GLY A 82 9.61 -1.61 -8.37
N MET A 83 8.81 -1.20 -7.38
CA MET A 83 9.00 -1.60 -5.97
C MET A 83 8.16 -2.85 -5.66
N LYS A 84 8.82 -4.01 -5.55
CA LYS A 84 8.16 -5.28 -5.23
C LYS A 84 7.74 -5.35 -3.76
N LEU A 85 6.48 -5.69 -3.50
CA LEU A 85 5.96 -5.83 -2.14
C LEU A 85 6.72 -6.88 -1.32
N ALA A 86 7.15 -7.97 -1.96
CA ALA A 86 7.93 -9.01 -1.31
C ALA A 86 9.25 -8.47 -0.75
N ASP A 87 9.95 -7.62 -1.51
CA ASP A 87 11.21 -7.02 -1.11
C ASP A 87 11.01 -6.02 0.03
N LEU A 88 9.98 -5.18 -0.05
CA LEU A 88 9.62 -4.25 1.03
C LEU A 88 9.29 -4.99 2.32
N ARG A 89 8.54 -6.09 2.25
CA ARG A 89 8.22 -6.94 3.41
C ARG A 89 9.48 -7.57 4.01
N ALA A 90 10.39 -8.06 3.18
CA ALA A 90 11.64 -8.66 3.62
C ALA A 90 12.58 -7.63 4.26
N GLU A 91 12.69 -6.44 3.68
CA GLU A 91 13.47 -5.33 4.21
C GLU A 91 12.90 -4.85 5.56
N MET A 92 11.59 -4.62 5.64
CA MET A 92 10.91 -4.27 6.89
C MET A 92 11.23 -5.30 7.98
N LYS A 93 11.04 -6.59 7.69
CA LYS A 93 11.31 -7.66 8.67
C LYS A 93 12.76 -7.66 9.15
N THR A 94 13.70 -7.39 8.26
CA THR A 94 15.14 -7.30 8.58
C THR A 94 15.42 -6.11 9.50
N ARG A 95 14.87 -4.92 9.18
CA ARG A 95 15.01 -3.72 10.01
C ARG A 95 14.41 -3.90 11.40
N LEU A 96 13.19 -4.47 11.49
CA LEU A 96 12.54 -4.78 12.76
C LEU A 96 13.36 -5.77 13.60
N LYS A 97 13.93 -6.81 12.97
CA LYS A 97 14.81 -7.75 13.67
C LYS A 97 16.04 -7.05 14.26
N ASN A 98 16.66 -6.14 13.50
CA ASN A 98 17.84 -5.43 13.94
C ASN A 98 17.53 -4.47 15.11
N VAL A 99 16.45 -3.69 15.01
CA VAL A 99 16.10 -2.71 16.05
C VAL A 99 15.63 -3.35 17.36
N LEU A 100 15.10 -4.58 17.29
CA LEU A 100 14.62 -5.34 18.45
C LEU A 100 15.70 -6.29 19.03
N MET A 101 16.88 -6.37 18.42
CA MET A 101 17.95 -7.24 18.90
C MET A 101 18.33 -6.90 20.35
N GLY A 102 18.40 -7.94 21.20
CA GLY A 102 18.77 -7.78 22.62
C GLY A 102 17.68 -7.17 23.52
N THR A 103 16.50 -6.83 22.99
CA THR A 103 15.42 -6.24 23.79
C THR A 103 14.55 -7.25 24.55
N GLY A 104 14.71 -8.54 24.28
CA GLY A 104 13.82 -9.59 24.80
C GLY A 104 12.41 -9.60 24.18
N ILE A 105 12.13 -8.72 23.22
CA ILE A 105 10.85 -8.60 22.52
C ILE A 105 10.76 -9.62 21.40
N GLN A 106 9.69 -10.38 21.37
CA GLN A 106 9.30 -11.20 20.23
C GLN A 106 8.41 -10.37 19.29
N PHE A 107 8.52 -10.61 17.99
CA PHE A 107 7.68 -9.92 17.02
C PHE A 107 7.20 -10.84 15.91
N LYS A 108 6.05 -10.50 15.34
CA LYS A 108 5.56 -11.08 14.09
C LYS A 108 4.96 -9.99 13.19
N THR A 109 5.16 -10.18 11.89
CA THR A 109 4.59 -9.33 10.85
C THR A 109 3.48 -10.13 10.17
N ILE A 110 2.24 -9.66 10.30
CA ILE A 110 1.07 -10.29 9.68
C ILE A 110 0.58 -9.33 8.60
N PRO A 111 0.51 -9.76 7.32
CA PRO A 111 -0.13 -8.96 6.29
C PRO A 111 -1.64 -8.91 6.56
N LEU A 112 -2.23 -7.71 6.53
CA LEU A 112 -3.70 -7.56 6.60
C LEU A 112 -4.36 -7.93 5.26
N THR A 113 -3.62 -7.79 4.16
CA THR A 113 -3.98 -8.24 2.82
C THR A 113 -2.72 -8.76 2.12
N ASP A 114 -2.87 -9.63 1.13
CA ASP A 114 -1.74 -10.07 0.30
C ASP A 114 -1.12 -8.90 -0.48
N GLY A 115 -1.90 -7.84 -0.71
CA GLY A 115 -1.51 -6.68 -1.48
C GLY A 115 -1.30 -7.01 -2.96
N PHE A 116 -0.85 -6.02 -3.71
CA PHE A 116 -0.45 -6.15 -5.10
C PHE A 116 0.66 -5.13 -5.38
N ASP A 117 1.56 -5.48 -6.30
CA ASP A 117 2.56 -4.53 -6.78
C ASP A 117 1.88 -3.37 -7.52
N ALA A 118 2.56 -2.23 -7.61
CA ALA A 118 2.10 -1.14 -8.46
C ALA A 118 2.10 -1.58 -9.93
N MET A 119 0.96 -1.38 -10.61
CA MET A 119 0.84 -1.63 -12.04
C MET A 119 1.65 -0.60 -12.83
N ASP A 120 2.33 -1.06 -13.86
CA ASP A 120 2.92 -0.20 -14.89
C ASP A 120 2.66 -0.83 -16.26
N THR A 121 1.88 -0.13 -17.08
CA THR A 121 1.60 -0.53 -18.46
C THR A 121 2.18 0.55 -19.35
N ASP A 122 3.10 0.18 -20.24
CA ASP A 122 3.81 1.12 -21.11
C ASP A 122 2.80 2.02 -21.85
N LYS A 123 2.97 3.34 -21.72
CA LYS A 123 2.15 4.34 -22.39
C LYS A 123 2.15 4.22 -23.92
N ASN A 124 3.14 3.53 -24.49
CA ASN A 124 3.28 3.26 -25.91
C ASN A 124 2.75 1.87 -26.31
N SER A 125 2.25 1.09 -25.34
CA SER A 125 1.58 -0.18 -25.64
C SER A 125 0.38 0.04 -26.56
N GLU A 126 0.10 -0.97 -27.37
CA GLU A 126 -0.98 -0.91 -28.35
C GLU A 126 -2.33 -0.66 -27.65
N VAL A 127 -2.61 -1.37 -26.54
CA VAL A 127 -3.85 -1.20 -25.76
C VAL A 127 -4.03 0.21 -25.21
N VAL A 128 -2.97 0.87 -24.75
CA VAL A 128 -3.03 2.26 -24.30
C VAL A 128 -3.33 3.18 -25.47
N LYS A 129 -2.61 3.04 -26.59
CA LYS A 129 -2.79 3.90 -27.77
C LYS A 129 -4.17 3.73 -28.40
N LEU A 130 -4.71 2.51 -28.41
CA LEU A 130 -6.04 2.22 -28.89
C LEU A 130 -7.11 2.88 -27.99
N ALA A 131 -6.99 2.73 -26.67
CA ALA A 131 -7.91 3.33 -25.72
C ALA A 131 -7.88 4.87 -25.80
N GLU A 132 -6.71 5.48 -25.88
CA GLU A 132 -6.56 6.94 -26.06
C GLU A 132 -7.26 7.42 -27.34
N LYS A 133 -7.06 6.69 -28.45
CA LYS A 133 -7.70 7.00 -29.74
C LYS A 133 -9.23 6.87 -29.68
N MET A 134 -9.75 5.82 -29.05
CA MET A 134 -11.19 5.57 -28.99
C MET A 134 -11.93 6.50 -28.03
N THR A 135 -11.30 6.84 -26.91
CA THR A 135 -11.84 7.74 -25.89
C THR A 135 -11.57 9.22 -26.19
N ARG A 136 -10.62 9.52 -27.09
CA ARG A 136 -10.09 10.86 -27.35
C ARG A 136 -9.57 11.56 -26.08
N SER A 137 -9.06 10.76 -25.15
CA SER A 137 -8.53 11.21 -23.86
C SER A 137 -7.12 10.63 -23.69
N GLU A 138 -6.24 11.34 -23.00
CA GLU A 138 -4.91 10.82 -22.68
C GLU A 138 -5.00 9.83 -21.52
N SER A 139 -4.12 8.82 -21.53
CA SER A 139 -3.93 7.94 -20.39
C SER A 139 -3.41 8.73 -19.18
N GLN A 140 -3.84 8.31 -17.99
CA GLN A 140 -3.50 8.97 -16.73
C GLN A 140 -2.99 7.96 -15.72
N ILE A 141 -2.29 8.46 -14.71
CA ILE A 141 -1.83 7.67 -13.58
C ILE A 141 -2.73 7.94 -12.39
N VAL A 142 -3.01 6.88 -11.64
CA VAL A 142 -3.88 6.90 -10.47
C VAL A 142 -3.17 6.30 -9.27
N ALA A 143 -3.42 6.85 -8.08
CA ALA A 143 -2.82 6.42 -6.82
C ALA A 143 -3.73 5.50 -5.98
N PHE A 144 -4.71 4.87 -6.62
CA PHE A 144 -5.62 3.90 -6.01
C PHE A 144 -5.39 2.50 -6.57
N GLY A 145 -5.80 1.50 -5.78
CA GLY A 145 -5.68 0.08 -6.14
C GLY A 145 -6.87 -0.43 -6.95
N THR A 146 -6.60 -1.40 -7.82
CA THR A 146 -7.59 -2.22 -8.55
C THR A 146 -7.04 -3.64 -8.69
N GLU A 147 -7.75 -4.53 -9.37
CA GLU A 147 -7.30 -5.89 -9.71
C GLU A 147 -6.31 -5.93 -10.88
N ALA A 148 -6.08 -4.81 -11.58
CA ALA A 148 -5.26 -4.73 -12.79
C ALA A 148 -3.82 -5.29 -12.63
N PRO A 149 -3.10 -5.10 -11.50
CA PRO A 149 -1.79 -5.71 -11.29
C PRO A 149 -1.77 -7.24 -11.45
N TYR A 150 -2.83 -7.95 -11.04
CA TYR A 150 -2.90 -9.41 -11.15
C TYR A 150 -2.92 -9.89 -12.60
N TYR A 151 -3.53 -9.10 -13.51
CA TYR A 151 -3.53 -9.40 -14.94
C TYR A 151 -2.16 -9.13 -15.58
N ASN A 152 -1.45 -8.10 -15.13
CA ASN A 152 -0.06 -7.89 -15.54
C ASN A 152 0.86 -9.02 -15.07
N ASP A 153 0.66 -9.57 -13.87
CA ASP A 153 1.46 -10.69 -13.34
C ASP A 153 1.33 -11.98 -14.17
N ILE A 154 0.20 -12.18 -14.86
CA ILE A 154 0.01 -13.31 -15.79
C ILE A 154 0.42 -12.97 -17.24
N GLY A 155 1.06 -11.82 -17.46
CA GLY A 155 1.65 -11.43 -18.74
C GLY A 155 0.73 -10.64 -19.67
N LEU A 156 -0.41 -10.12 -19.20
CA LEU A 156 -1.29 -9.28 -20.00
C LEU A 156 -0.85 -7.81 -19.96
N GLN A 157 -1.12 -7.06 -21.03
CA GLN A 157 -1.06 -5.60 -21.01
C GLN A 157 -2.41 -5.04 -20.55
N THR A 158 -2.47 -4.52 -19.32
CA THR A 158 -3.74 -4.14 -18.69
C THR A 158 -3.87 -2.63 -18.58
N ILE A 159 -5.07 -2.11 -18.84
CA ILE A 159 -5.45 -0.73 -18.53
C ILE A 159 -6.67 -0.74 -17.63
N VAL A 160 -6.78 0.28 -16.76
CA VAL A 160 -8.00 0.56 -16.00
C VAL A 160 -8.73 1.68 -16.73
N MET A 161 -9.95 1.41 -17.17
CA MET A 161 -10.78 2.42 -17.83
C MET A 161 -12.26 2.20 -17.52
N GLY A 162 -13.00 3.30 -17.45
CA GLY A 162 -14.44 3.26 -17.20
C GLY A 162 -15.01 4.67 -17.14
N PRO A 163 -16.34 4.80 -17.23
CA PRO A 163 -17.02 6.08 -17.04
C PRO A 163 -17.07 6.46 -15.55
N GLY A 164 -17.33 7.73 -15.27
CA GLY A 164 -17.43 8.27 -13.91
C GLY A 164 -16.19 9.06 -13.49
N SER A 165 -16.07 9.32 -12.19
CA SER A 165 -14.96 10.06 -11.62
C SER A 165 -14.58 9.46 -10.28
N ILE A 166 -13.27 9.29 -10.06
CA ILE A 166 -12.75 8.82 -8.78
C ILE A 166 -13.13 9.75 -7.62
N ASN A 167 -13.37 11.04 -7.89
CA ASN A 167 -13.78 12.00 -6.87
C ASN A 167 -15.16 11.70 -6.27
N GLN A 168 -15.98 10.87 -6.94
CA GLN A 168 -17.27 10.42 -6.42
C GLN A 168 -17.19 9.08 -5.67
N ALA A 169 -16.10 8.32 -5.82
CA ALA A 169 -15.96 7.02 -5.19
C ALA A 169 -15.82 7.14 -3.66
N HIS A 170 -16.42 6.20 -2.92
CA HIS A 170 -16.40 6.16 -1.44
C HIS A 170 -16.99 7.41 -0.76
N GLN A 171 -17.83 8.17 -1.46
CA GLN A 171 -18.60 9.27 -0.89
C GLN A 171 -20.03 8.81 -0.55
N PRO A 172 -20.72 9.47 0.40
CA PRO A 172 -22.16 9.30 0.56
C PRO A 172 -22.89 9.55 -0.77
N ASP A 173 -23.93 8.76 -1.04
CA ASP A 173 -24.73 8.85 -2.28
C ASP A 173 -23.89 8.75 -3.57
N GLU A 174 -22.85 7.91 -3.57
CA GLU A 174 -22.01 7.61 -4.74
C GLU A 174 -22.86 7.34 -6.00
N TYR A 175 -22.56 8.06 -7.08
CA TYR A 175 -23.32 8.02 -8.32
C TYR A 175 -22.44 8.10 -9.56
N ILE A 176 -23.04 7.79 -10.70
CA ILE A 176 -22.45 7.97 -12.03
C ILE A 176 -23.39 8.75 -12.93
N GLU A 177 -22.84 9.69 -13.70
CA GLU A 177 -23.63 10.44 -14.68
C GLU A 177 -24.11 9.53 -15.81
N THR A 178 -25.42 9.33 -15.95
CA THR A 178 -25.99 8.38 -16.92
C THR A 178 -25.61 8.66 -18.37
N LYS A 179 -25.39 9.94 -18.73
CA LYS A 179 -24.91 10.35 -20.07
C LYS A 179 -23.53 9.76 -20.43
N THR A 180 -22.75 9.30 -19.45
CA THR A 180 -21.42 8.71 -19.66
C THR A 180 -21.46 7.21 -19.96
N LEU A 181 -22.60 6.54 -19.69
CA LEU A 181 -22.72 5.09 -19.82
C LEU A 181 -22.67 4.62 -21.28
N ASN A 182 -23.53 5.18 -22.14
CA ASN A 182 -23.57 4.78 -23.56
C ASN A 182 -22.23 5.01 -24.28
N PRO A 183 -21.56 6.17 -24.13
CA PRO A 183 -20.22 6.36 -24.67
C PRO A 183 -19.20 5.29 -24.22
N ALA A 184 -19.21 4.92 -22.94
CA ALA A 184 -18.30 3.89 -22.43
C ALA A 184 -18.59 2.51 -23.02
N VAL A 185 -19.88 2.12 -23.11
CA VAL A 185 -20.29 0.87 -23.75
C VAL A 185 -19.85 0.83 -25.22
N ASP A 186 -19.99 1.95 -25.95
CA ASP A 186 -19.58 2.03 -27.35
C ASP A 186 -18.07 1.90 -27.52
N VAL A 187 -17.26 2.45 -26.60
CA VAL A 187 -15.80 2.26 -26.62
C VAL A 187 -15.44 0.80 -26.37
N ILE A 188 -16.03 0.16 -25.35
CA ILE A 188 -15.77 -1.26 -25.03
C ILE A 188 -16.16 -2.14 -26.23
N ARG A 189 -17.32 -1.88 -26.87
CA ARG A 189 -17.74 -2.62 -28.06
C ARG A 189 -16.70 -2.51 -29.18
N LYS A 190 -16.20 -1.31 -29.47
CA LYS A 190 -15.18 -1.09 -30.50
C LYS A 190 -13.85 -1.76 -30.17
N MET A 191 -13.47 -1.85 -28.89
CA MET A 191 -12.28 -2.59 -28.47
C MET A 191 -12.47 -4.09 -28.70
N VAL A 192 -13.64 -4.65 -28.36
CA VAL A 192 -13.96 -6.05 -28.63
C VAL A 192 -13.97 -6.33 -30.14
N GLU A 193 -14.58 -5.45 -30.93
CA GLU A 193 -14.54 -5.55 -32.41
C GLU A 193 -13.11 -5.52 -32.95
N HIS A 194 -12.21 -4.72 -32.38
CA HIS A 194 -10.83 -4.63 -32.82
C HIS A 194 -9.99 -5.87 -32.50
N TYR A 195 -10.18 -6.47 -31.31
CA TYR A 195 -9.35 -7.58 -30.84
C TYR A 195 -9.91 -8.97 -31.15
N CYS A 196 -11.23 -9.10 -31.32
CA CYS A 196 -11.88 -10.40 -31.36
C CYS A 196 -12.54 -10.74 -32.71
N LEU A 197 -12.73 -9.76 -33.61
CA LEU A 197 -13.41 -9.93 -34.89
C LEU A 197 -12.51 -9.52 -36.05
#